data_AF-A0A0R1F599-F1
#
_entry.id   AF-A0A0R1F599-F1
#
_cell.length_a   1.000
_cell.length_b   1.000
_cell.length_c   1.000
_cell.angle_alpha   90.00
_cell.angle_beta   90.00
_cell.angle_gamma   90.00
#
_symmetry.space_group_name_H-M   'P 1'
#
loop_
_entity.id
_entity.type
_entity.pdbx_description
1 polymer ?
#
loop_
_entity_poly.entity_id
_entity_poly.type
_entity_poly.pdbx_seq_one_letter_code
_entity_poly.pdbx_strand_id
1 'polypeptide(L)' 'MIETVTVSTAKMHLNKIVRELDRTDGVLVIRNMRTNDCVVVLAAHKWHSELETLLGEAFDC' A
#
# COMPACT_ATOMS: atom_id res chain seq x y z
N MET A 1 -1.39 -8.30 10.98
CA MET A 1 -2.58 -8.32 10.09
C MET A 1 -2.59 -6.98 9.38
N ILE A 2 -2.54 -6.95 8.04
CA ILE A 2 -2.54 -5.69 7.27
C ILE A 2 -3.95 -5.12 7.31
N GLU A 3 -4.07 -3.84 7.64
CA GLU A 3 -5.36 -3.16 7.70
C GLU A 3 -6.06 -3.23 6.33
N THR A 4 -7.38 -3.47 6.34
CA THR A 4 -8.18 -3.56 5.12
C THR A 4 -9.41 -2.67 5.24
N VAL A 5 -9.63 -1.82 4.24
CA VAL A 5 -10.84 -1.00 4.13
C VAL A 5 -11.56 -1.28 2.82
N THR A 6 -12.84 -0.90 2.77
CA THR A 6 -13.61 -0.98 1.53
C THR A 6 -13.27 0.18 0.59
N VAL A 7 -13.52 -0.01 -0.72
CA VAL A 7 -13.39 1.08 -1.72
C VAL A 7 -14.22 2.31 -1.35
N SER A 8 -15.42 2.14 -0.79
CA SER A 8 -16.27 3.28 -0.37
C SER A 8 -15.65 4.06 0.79
N THR A 9 -15.13 3.37 1.81
CA THR A 9 -14.40 3.99 2.92
C THR A 9 -13.16 4.75 2.41
N ALA A 10 -12.38 4.11 1.53
CA ALA A 10 -11.18 4.71 0.97
C ALA A 10 -11.51 5.99 0.16
N LYS A 11 -12.55 5.98 -0.68
CA LYS A 11 -12.97 7.15 -1.46
C LYS A 11 -13.32 8.36 -0.58
N MET A 12 -13.94 8.11 0.58
CA MET A 12 -14.35 9.17 1.50
C MET A 12 -13.16 9.83 2.22
N HIS A 13 -12.06 9.09 2.42
CA HIS A 13 -10.96 9.51 3.27
C HIS A 13 -9.57 9.40 2.62
N LEU A 14 -9.50 9.30 1.29
CA LEU A 14 -8.26 8.96 0.57
C LEU A 14 -7.09 9.87 0.95
N ASN A 15 -7.32 11.19 1.00
CA ASN A 15 -6.27 12.15 1.35
C ASN A 15 -5.74 11.97 2.79
N LYS A 16 -6.62 11.62 3.74
CA LYS A 16 -6.21 11.35 5.12
C LYS A 16 -5.39 10.07 5.18
N ILE A 17 -5.90 9.01 4.54
CA ILE A 17 -5.25 7.70 4.45
C ILE A 17 -3.84 7.83 3.87
N VAL A 18 -3.69 8.51 2.72
CA VAL A 18 -2.38 8.68 2.07
C VAL A 18 -1.38 9.40 2.99
N ARG A 19 -1.81 10.48 3.67
CA ARG A 19 -0.94 11.20 4.62
C ARG A 19 -0.53 10.37 5.83
N GLU A 20 -1.39 9.47 6.27
CA GLU A 20 -1.11 8.59 7.41
C GLU A 20 -0.12 7.49 7.01
N LEU A 21 -0.32 6.88 5.83
CA LEU A 21 0.60 5.87 5.30
C LEU A 21 1.99 6.45 5.05
N ASP A 22 2.08 7.66 4.50
CA ASP A 22 3.34 8.36 4.24
C ASP A 22 4.12 8.67 5.53
N ARG A 23 3.43 8.95 6.63
CA ARG A 23 4.06 9.25 7.94
C ARG A 23 4.49 8.01 8.73
N THR A 24 3.85 6.88 8.48
CA THR A 24 3.97 5.68 9.33
C THR A 24 4.66 4.52 8.64
N ASP A 25 5.07 4.69 7.38
CA ASP A 25 5.53 3.62 6.49
C ASP A 25 4.52 2.45 6.43
N GLY A 26 3.25 2.80 6.58
CA GLY A 26 2.14 1.87 6.70
C GLY A 26 1.77 1.22 5.37
N VAL A 27 0.96 0.17 5.45
CA VAL A 27 0.37 -0.52 4.30
C VAL A 27 -1.12 -0.70 4.56
N LEU A 28 -1.94 -0.43 3.54
CA LEU A 28 -3.38 -0.59 3.58
C LEU A 28 -3.87 -1.36 2.36
N VAL A 29 -4.77 -2.31 2.57
CA VAL A 29 -5.50 -2.97 1.50
C VAL A 29 -6.84 -2.28 1.29
N ILE A 30 -7.11 -1.84 0.06
CA ILE A 30 -8.43 -1.34 -0.34
C ILE A 30 -9.12 -2.45 -1.13
N ARG A 31 -10.21 -3.00 -0.59
CA ARG A 31 -10.96 -4.12 -1.18
C ARG A 31 -12.27 -3.67 -1.81
N ASN A 32 -12.51 -4.11 -3.04
CA ASN A 32 -13.80 -4.02 -3.69
C ASN A 32 -14.65 -5.23 -3.27
N MET A 33 -15.62 -5.02 -2.38
CA MET A 33 -16.47 -6.12 -1.87
C MET A 33 -17.38 -6.74 -2.95
N ARG A 34 -17.55 -6.09 -4.11
CA ARG A 34 -18.38 -6.61 -5.22
C ARG A 34 -17.63 -7.58 -6.12
N THR A 35 -16.38 -7.26 -6.47
CA THR A 35 -15.57 -8.09 -7.38
C THR A 35 -14.52 -8.91 -6.65
N ASN A 36 -14.33 -8.65 -5.35
CA ASN A 36 -13.25 -9.18 -4.52
C ASN A 36 -11.83 -8.75 -4.92
N ASP A 37 -11.70 -7.89 -5.94
CA ASP A 37 -10.42 -7.28 -6.30
C ASP A 37 -9.92 -6.35 -5.19
N CYS A 38 -8.61 -6.15 -5.13
CA CYS A 38 -8.02 -5.23 -4.17
C CYS A 38 -6.83 -4.47 -4.74
N VAL A 39 -6.55 -3.31 -4.14
CA VAL A 39 -5.36 -2.51 -4.38
C VAL A 39 -4.63 -2.39 -3.06
N VAL A 40 -3.31 -2.57 -3.08
CA VAL A 40 -2.44 -2.32 -1.93
C VAL A 40 -1.88 -0.92 -2.06
N VAL A 41 -2.02 -0.12 -1.00
CA VAL A 41 -1.49 1.24 -0.93
C VAL A 41 -0.46 1.30 0.18
N LEU A 42 0.72 1.81 -0.16
CA LEU A 42 1.85 1.99 0.75
C LEU A 42 2.59 3.27 0.40
N ALA A 43 3.44 3.74 1.30
CA ALA A 43 4.29 4.88 1.05
C ALA A 43 5.29 4.61 -0.09
N ALA A 44 5.51 5.60 -0.96
CA ALA A 44 6.30 5.41 -2.17
C ALA A 44 7.78 5.12 -1.88
N HIS A 45 8.36 5.77 -0.87
CA HIS A 45 9.75 5.52 -0.46
C HIS A 45 9.95 4.13 0.13
N LYS A 46 8.96 3.61 0.85
CA LYS A 46 8.96 2.22 1.33
C LYS A 46 8.97 1.25 0.15
N TRP A 47 8.06 1.46 -0.82
CA TRP A 47 8.03 0.63 -2.02
C TRP A 47 9.35 0.70 -2.79
N HIS A 48 9.94 1.89 -2.89
CA HIS A 48 11.21 2.09 -3.55
C HIS A 48 12.35 1.28 -2.88
N SER A 49 12.47 1.37 -1.56
CA SER A 49 13.49 0.63 -0.81
C SER A 49 13.30 -0.90 -0.89
N GLU A 50 12.06 -1.38 -0.82
CA GLU A 50 11.75 -2.81 -1.02
C GLU A 50 12.12 -3.25 -2.44
N LEU A 51 11.82 -2.42 -3.44
CA LEU A 51 12.15 -2.70 -4.84
C LEU A 51 13.67 -2.71 -5.08
N GLU A 52 14.40 -1.75 -4.52
CA GLU A 52 15.86 -1.72 -4.60
C GLU A 52 16.48 -2.97 -3.96
N THR A 53 15.93 -3.43 -2.84
CA THR A 53 16.39 -4.68 -2.19
C THR A 53 16.14 -5.88 -3.08
N LEU A 54 14.91 -6.03 -3.59
CA LEU A 54 14.53 -7.16 -4.45
C LEU A 54 15.33 -7.21 -5.75
N LEU A 55 15.62 -6.04 -6.33
CA LEU A 55 16.42 -5.94 -7.55
C LEU A 55 17.91 -6.13 -7.26
N GLY A 56 18.45 -5.55 -6.18
CA GLY A 56 19.84 -5.73 -5.77
C GLY A 56 20.19 -7.19 -5.51
N GLU A 57 19.32 -7.91 -4.80
CA GLU A 57 19.43 -9.36 -4.61
C GLU A 57 19.39 -10.16 -5.92
N ALA A 58 18.74 -9.64 -6.96
CA ALA A 58 18.69 -10.28 -8.27
C ALA A 58 19.96 -10.09 -9.12
N PHE A 59 20.86 -9.17 -8.75
CA PHE A 59 22.08 -8.87 -9.49
C PHE A 59 23.38 -9.32 -8.80
N ASP A 60 23.34 -9.71 -7.52
CA ASP A 60 24.49 -10.27 -6.78
C ASP A 60 24.64 -11.80 -6.95
N CYS A 61 24.70 -12.28 -8.21
CA CYS A 61 24.99 -13.67 -8.58
C CYS A 61 26.38 -13.85 -9.20
#